data_AF-A0A699ZXI2-F1
#
_entry.id   AF-A0A699ZXI2-F1
#
_cell.length_a   1.000
_cell.length_b   1.000
_cell.length_c   1.000
_cell.angle_alpha   90.00
_cell.angle_beta   90.00
_cell.angle_gamma   90.00
#
_symmetry.space_group_name_H-M   'P 1'
#
loop_
_entity.id
_entity.type
_entity.pdbx_description
1 polymer ?
#
loop_
_entity_poly.entity_id
_entity_poly.type
_entity_poly.pdbx_seq_one_letter_code
_entity_poly.pdbx_strand_id
1 'polypeptide(L)'
;GCVEDFTGKGLLDLRAGIIRTPLPARDTFMDDPLRALRAVRFGTRFGFELDTELMQAAASEQVCSALADKVSKERVGTELKGMFDDFAV
;
A
#
# COMPACT_ATOMS: atom_id res chain seq x y z
N GLY A 1 -17.91 -4.52 -20.41
CA GLY A 1 -18.51 -4.46 -19.06
C GLY A 1 -18.61 -3.01 -18.61
N CYS A 2 -19.51 -2.69 -17.70
CA CYS A 2 -19.54 -1.41 -17.00
C CYS A 2 -18.57 -1.45 -15.81
N VAL A 3 -17.93 -0.33 -15.46
CA VAL A 3 -17.06 -0.25 -14.28
C VAL A 3 -17.84 0.40 -13.14
N GLU A 4 -17.88 -0.27 -11.99
CA GLU A 4 -18.49 0.23 -10.76
C GLU A 4 -17.39 0.77 -9.83
N ASP A 5 -17.40 2.08 -9.56
CA ASP A 5 -16.44 2.74 -8.66
C ASP A 5 -17.17 3.36 -7.46
N PHE A 6 -17.40 2.54 -6.42
CA PHE A 6 -18.05 2.98 -5.18
C PHE A 6 -17.20 3.94 -4.34
N THR A 7 -15.91 4.07 -4.64
CA THR A 7 -15.03 5.03 -3.94
C THR A 7 -15.16 6.43 -4.53
N GLY A 8 -15.67 6.54 -5.77
CA GLY A 8 -15.72 7.78 -6.54
C GLY A 8 -14.35 8.36 -6.94
N LYS A 9 -13.25 7.70 -6.54
CA LYS A 9 -11.87 8.18 -6.72
C LYS A 9 -11.01 7.16 -7.46
N GLY A 10 -11.34 5.87 -7.43
CA GLY A 10 -10.51 4.80 -7.95
C GLY A 10 -10.14 4.97 -9.43
N LEU A 11 -11.10 5.38 -10.28
CA LEU A 11 -10.81 5.64 -11.69
C LEU A 11 -9.93 6.89 -11.91
N LEU A 12 -10.05 7.91 -11.06
CA LEU A 12 -9.24 9.12 -11.14
C LEU A 12 -7.82 8.85 -10.63
N ASP A 13 -7.71 8.17 -9.49
CA ASP A 13 -6.43 7.80 -8.87
C ASP A 13 -5.64 6.87 -9.82
N LEU A 14 -6.30 5.93 -10.51
CA LEU A 14 -5.64 5.08 -11.51
C LEU A 14 -5.09 5.89 -12.69
N ARG A 15 -5.82 6.90 -13.18
CA ARG A 15 -5.33 7.78 -14.26
C ARG A 15 -4.20 8.70 -13.78
N ALA A 16 -4.27 9.15 -12.54
CA ALA A 16 -3.27 10.04 -11.94
C ALA A 16 -2.03 9.29 -11.43
N GLY A 17 -2.05 7.96 -11.38
CA GLY A 17 -0.97 7.16 -10.82
C GLY A 17 -0.85 7.32 -9.30
N ILE A 18 -1.98 7.35 -8.59
CA ILE A 18 -2.02 7.56 -7.13
C ILE A 18 -2.45 6.27 -6.43
N ILE A 19 -1.70 5.87 -5.41
CA ILE A 19 -2.07 4.80 -4.48
C ILE A 19 -2.73 5.43 -3.27
N ARG A 20 -4.00 5.08 -3.05
CA ARG A 20 -4.82 5.54 -1.93
C ARG A 20 -5.65 4.39 -1.37
N THR A 21 -5.92 4.42 -0.06
CA THR A 21 -6.86 3.51 0.59
C THR A 21 -8.30 4.06 0.48
N PRO A 22 -9.33 3.20 0.31
CA PRO A 22 -10.71 3.64 0.25
C PRO A 22 -11.24 4.16 1.61
N LEU A 23 -10.61 3.73 2.70
CA LEU A 23 -10.85 4.14 4.08
C LEU A 23 -9.62 4.91 4.61
N PRO A 24 -9.71 5.56 5.79
CA PRO A 24 -8.57 6.22 6.41
C PRO A 24 -7.35 5.29 6.45
N ALA A 25 -6.18 5.84 6.11
CA ALA A 25 -4.98 5.03 5.89
C ALA A 25 -4.53 4.33 7.17
N ARG A 26 -4.65 5.01 8.31
CA ARG A 26 -4.32 4.47 9.63
C ARG A 26 -5.15 3.24 9.96
N ASP A 27 -6.46 3.31 9.84
CA ASP A 27 -7.35 2.19 10.16
C ASP A 27 -7.07 1.00 9.24
N THR A 28 -6.90 1.30 7.95
CA THR A 28 -6.54 0.30 6.93
C THR A 28 -5.25 -0.46 7.27
N PHE A 29 -4.23 0.23 7.78
CA PHE A 29 -2.97 -0.40 8.20
C PHE A 29 -3.06 -1.09 9.56
N MET A 30 -3.86 -0.59 10.50
CA MET A 30 -4.03 -1.25 11.79
C MET A 30 -4.75 -2.60 11.68
N ASP A 31 -5.66 -2.72 10.70
CA ASP A 31 -6.35 -3.96 10.33
C ASP A 31 -5.39 -4.98 9.68
N ASP A 32 -4.56 -4.54 8.74
CA ASP A 32 -3.54 -5.37 8.08
C ASP A 32 -2.28 -4.56 7.77
N PRO A 33 -1.27 -4.59 8.66
CA PRO A 33 -0.05 -3.80 8.51
C PRO A 33 0.74 -4.13 7.25
N LEU A 34 0.59 -5.35 6.70
CA LEU A 34 1.25 -5.75 5.46
C LEU A 34 0.86 -4.87 4.27
N ARG A 35 -0.31 -4.20 4.33
CA ARG A 35 -0.76 -3.27 3.30
C ARG A 35 0.18 -2.08 3.12
N ALA A 36 0.93 -1.68 4.14
CA ALA A 36 1.95 -0.64 4.02
C ALA A 36 3.09 -1.09 3.08
N LEU A 37 3.61 -2.31 3.26
CA LEU A 37 4.62 -2.87 2.36
C LEU A 37 4.08 -3.07 0.94
N ARG A 38 2.83 -3.52 0.81
CA ARG A 38 2.17 -3.67 -0.50
C ARG A 38 2.02 -2.34 -1.22
N ALA A 39 1.67 -1.27 -0.51
CA ALA A 39 1.58 0.08 -1.09
C ALA A 39 2.93 0.53 -1.66
N VAL A 40 4.02 0.33 -0.90
CA VAL A 40 5.39 0.61 -1.38
C VAL A 40 5.70 -0.23 -2.63
N ARG A 41 5.42 -1.53 -2.62
CA ARG A 41 5.64 -2.42 -3.77
C ARG A 41 4.87 -1.96 -5.01
N PHE A 42 3.61 -1.57 -4.86
CA PHE A 42 2.84 -1.05 -5.98
C PHE A 42 3.38 0.28 -6.49
N GLY A 43 3.85 1.16 -5.60
CA GLY A 43 4.48 2.42 -5.97
C GLY A 43 5.73 2.19 -6.81
N THR A 44 6.61 1.29 -6.37
CA THR A 44 7.83 0.94 -7.12
C THR A 44 7.53 0.24 -8.44
N ARG A 45 6.61 -0.71 -8.45
CA ARG A 45 6.28 -1.53 -9.63
C ARG A 45 5.59 -0.72 -10.73
N PHE A 46 4.66 0.15 -10.38
CA PHE A 46 3.84 0.88 -11.35
C PHE A 46 4.28 2.33 -11.56
N GLY A 47 5.29 2.81 -10.81
CA GLY A 47 5.72 4.20 -10.83
C GLY A 47 4.65 5.15 -10.28
N PHE A 48 3.79 4.67 -9.38
CA PHE A 48 2.70 5.43 -8.79
C PHE A 48 3.17 6.12 -7.51
N GLU A 49 2.60 7.29 -7.24
CA GLU A 49 2.84 8.03 -6.00
C GLU A 49 1.88 7.58 -4.90
N LEU A 50 2.37 7.56 -3.67
CA LEU A 50 1.52 7.31 -2.51
C LEU A 50 0.82 8.61 -2.10
N ASP A 51 -0.47 8.54 -1.83
CA ASP A 51 -1.21 9.66 -1.26
C ASP A 51 -0.56 10.15 0.06
N THR A 52 -0.66 11.46 0.34
CA THR A 52 -0.01 12.07 1.52
C THR A 52 -0.48 11.46 2.83
N GLU A 53 -1.78 11.18 2.98
CA GLU A 53 -2.31 10.54 4.20
C GLU A 53 -1.75 9.11 4.34
N LEU A 54 -1.65 8.40 3.21
CA LEU A 54 -1.12 7.05 3.14
C LEU A 54 0.36 7.01 3.57
N MET A 55 1.17 7.94 3.07
CA MET A 55 2.58 8.07 3.44
C MET A 55 2.76 8.37 4.94
N GLN A 56 1.98 9.33 5.46
CA GLN A 56 2.05 9.71 6.87
C GLN A 56 1.65 8.55 7.80
N ALA A 57 0.58 7.83 7.45
CA ALA A 57 0.15 6.67 8.21
C ALA A 57 1.20 5.54 8.18
N ALA A 58 1.79 5.25 7.01
CA ALA A 58 2.81 4.23 6.84
C ALA A 58 4.10 4.55 7.63
N ALA A 59 4.45 5.83 7.76
CA ALA A 59 5.60 6.29 8.53
C ALA A 59 5.35 6.39 10.05
N SER A 60 4.11 6.18 10.50
CA SER A 60 3.78 6.30 11.92
C SER A 60 4.35 5.16 12.75
N GLU A 61 4.81 5.47 13.96
CA GLU A 61 5.38 4.48 14.89
C GLU A 61 4.40 3.34 15.20
N GLN A 62 3.10 3.66 15.28
CA GLN A 62 2.04 2.70 15.54
C GLN A 62 1.93 1.64 14.44
N VAL A 63 1.98 2.06 13.17
CA VAL A 63 1.92 1.14 12.03
C VAL A 63 3.21 0.32 11.93
N CYS A 64 4.37 0.94 12.18
CA CYS A 64 5.65 0.23 12.23
C CYS A 64 5.68 -0.85 13.34
N SER A 65 5.20 -0.53 14.55
CA SER A 65 5.07 -1.51 15.63
C SER A 65 4.09 -2.62 15.27
N ALA A 66 2.90 -2.26 14.76
CA ALA A 66 1.90 -3.25 14.34
C ALA A 66 2.43 -4.18 13.25
N LEU A 67 3.25 -3.68 12.32
CA LEU A 67 3.91 -4.49 11.31
C LEU A 67 4.89 -5.49 11.94
N ALA A 68 5.71 -5.05 12.90
CA ALA A 68 6.65 -5.92 13.60
C ALA A 68 5.96 -6.99 14.46
N ASP A 69 4.82 -6.64 15.08
CA ASP A 69 4.12 -7.51 16.04
C ASP A 69 3.14 -8.48 15.37
N LYS A 70 2.42 -8.04 14.32
CA LYS A 70 1.31 -8.80 13.73
C LYS A 70 1.65 -9.52 12.43
N VAL A 71 2.80 -9.22 11.80
CA VAL A 71 3.14 -9.77 10.49
C VAL A 71 4.37 -10.67 10.60
N SER A 72 4.23 -11.92 10.12
CA SER A 72 5.32 -12.88 10.14
C SER A 72 6.44 -12.50 9.16
N LYS A 73 7.68 -12.91 9.48
CA LYS A 73 8.86 -12.61 8.67
C LYS A 73 8.77 -13.19 7.25
N GLU A 74 8.08 -14.32 7.08
CA GLU A 74 7.85 -14.96 5.78
C GLU A 74 6.99 -14.08 4.86
N ARG A 75 5.95 -13.45 5.42
CA ARG A 75 5.07 -12.53 4.67
C ARG A 75 5.79 -11.25 4.28
N VAL A 76 6.58 -10.69 5.20
CA VAL A 76 7.46 -9.54 4.91
C VAL A 76 8.45 -9.89 3.80
N GLY A 77 9.11 -11.04 3.89
CA GLY A 77 10.06 -11.52 2.89
C GLY A 77 9.43 -11.71 1.51
N THR A 78 8.18 -12.18 1.45
CA THR A 78 7.44 -12.33 0.19
C THR A 78 7.20 -10.97 -0.49
N GLU A 79 6.81 -9.95 0.29
CA GLU A 79 6.62 -8.60 -0.25
C GLU A 79 7.95 -7.98 -0.71
N LEU A 80 9.00 -8.08 0.10
CA LEU A 80 10.34 -7.58 -0.25
C LEU A 80 10.89 -8.26 -1.51
N LYS A 81 10.76 -9.59 -1.61
CA LYS A 81 11.16 -10.31 -2.82
C LYS A 81 10.41 -9.79 -4.05
N GLY A 82 9.11 -9.58 -3.93
CA GLY A 82 8.31 -8.99 -5.01
C GLY A 82 8.80 -7.60 -5.42
N MET A 83 9.25 -6.78 -4.46
CA MET A 83 9.85 -5.47 -4.77
C MET A 83 11.12 -5.63 -5.61
N PHE A 84 12.04 -6.54 -5.26
CA PHE A 84 13.31 -6.71 -5.96
C PHE A 84 13.18 -7.42 -7.31
N ASP A 85 12.33 -8.43 -7.41
CA ASP A 85 12.11 -9.17 -8.65
C ASP A 85 11.49 -8.26 -9.73
N ASP A 86 10.65 -7.30 -9.33
CA ASP A 86 10.03 -6.32 -10.25
C ASP A 86 11.06 -5.28 -10.80
N PHE A 87 12.28 -5.19 -10.26
CA PHE A 87 13.38 -4.36 -10.81
C PHE A 87 14.28 -5.13 -11.80
N ALA A 88 14.13 -6.44 -11.94
CA ALA A 88 15.03 -7.28 -12.74
C ALA A 88 14.64 -7.36 -14.24
N VAL A 89 13.86 -6.39 -14.75
CA VAL A 89 13.43 -6.29 -16.17
C VAL A 89 14.04 -5.06 -16.83
#